data_AF-A0A151WS04-F1
#
_entry.id   AF-A0A151WS04-F1
#
_cell.length_a   1.000
_cell.length_b   1.000
_cell.length_c   1.000
_cell.angle_alpha   90.00
_cell.angle_beta   90.00
_cell.angle_gamma   90.00
#
_symmetry.space_group_name_H-M   'P 1'
#
loop_
_entity.id
_entity.type
_entity.pdbx_description
1 polymer ?
#
loop_
_entity_poly.entity_id
_entity_poly.type
_entity_poly.pdbx_seq_one_letter_code
_entity_poly.pdbx_strand_id
1 'polypeptide(L)'
;MRDFLENVPIIKNSPLDPRDAFFDGRTGNIATRCEVVGTEKIRYVNVCSLYPYVLKTGTFPIGHPKIYIEEECSELIGVAPDFDFSSIEGLVRCKVLPPRDLFHPVLPYRVRGKLLFALCRSCCETFSSSECTHSLAEREFEGTWVSCELRKAVEKGYRVSEVSEIWQYEVTRYDPGTRQGGLFTEYINSFLQLKQEASGWPNECEDDEAKERYLRKYEETEGIVLDRNSIARNPGLRSVAKLCLNSFWGKFGQRSNLPNTEIVKNYQQLAALLMSPEMNTK
;
A
#
# COMPACT_ATOMS: atom_id res chain seq x y z
N MET A 1 39.24 8.93 -4.24
CA MET A 1 38.28 8.71 -3.12
C MET A 1 36.86 8.52 -3.66
N ARG A 2 36.36 9.38 -4.56
CA ARG A 2 35.06 9.18 -5.25
C ARG A 2 35.03 7.87 -6.09
N ASP A 3 36.04 7.65 -6.93
CA ASP A 3 36.19 6.41 -7.72
C ASP A 3 36.44 5.14 -6.88
N PHE A 4 36.98 5.30 -5.66
CA PHE A 4 37.19 4.19 -4.74
C PHE A 4 35.87 3.80 -4.08
N LEU A 5 35.06 4.80 -3.68
CA LEU A 5 33.72 4.61 -3.12
C LEU A 5 32.75 4.01 -4.15
N GLU A 6 32.80 4.43 -5.42
CA GLU A 6 31.95 3.88 -6.49
C GLU A 6 32.25 2.41 -6.83
N ASN A 7 33.42 1.90 -6.46
CA ASN A 7 33.86 0.52 -6.74
C ASN A 7 33.90 -0.38 -5.49
N VAL A 8 33.50 0.10 -4.30
CA VAL A 8 33.28 -0.78 -3.15
C VAL A 8 31.98 -1.56 -3.37
N PRO A 9 31.98 -2.90 -3.27
CA PRO A 9 30.77 -3.72 -3.45
C PRO A 9 29.59 -3.28 -2.58
N ILE A 10 29.86 -2.79 -1.36
CA ILE A 10 28.89 -2.23 -0.41
C ILE A 10 28.15 -1.00 -0.95
N ILE A 11 28.74 -0.23 -1.87
CA ILE A 11 28.11 0.95 -2.49
C ILE A 11 27.44 0.58 -3.81
N LYS A 12 27.91 -0.46 -4.52
CA LYS A 12 27.28 -0.96 -5.76
C LYS A 12 25.88 -1.53 -5.52
N ASN A 13 25.66 -2.18 -4.37
CA ASN A 13 24.37 -2.76 -4.01
C ASN A 13 23.91 -2.14 -2.68
N SER A 14 23.35 -0.92 -2.74
CA SER A 14 22.66 -0.36 -1.57
C SER A 14 21.60 -1.36 -1.08
N PRO A 15 21.42 -1.61 0.23
CA PRO A 15 20.38 -2.51 0.71
C PRO A 15 18.99 -2.08 0.25
N LEU A 16 18.06 -3.03 0.18
CA LEU A 16 16.64 -2.76 -0.04
C LEU A 16 16.14 -1.70 0.98
N ASP A 17 15.51 -0.63 0.47
CA ASP A 17 14.78 0.33 1.30
C ASP A 17 13.28 -0.02 1.30
N PRO A 18 12.67 -0.35 2.46
CA PRO A 18 11.24 -0.61 2.56
C PRO A 18 10.35 0.53 2.06
N ARG A 19 10.85 1.77 2.07
CA ARG A 19 10.11 2.94 1.55
C ARG A 19 9.90 2.88 0.05
N ASP A 20 10.75 2.16 -0.68
CA ASP A 20 10.59 1.97 -2.12
C ASP A 20 9.40 1.09 -2.45
N ALA A 21 9.04 0.16 -1.55
CA ALA A 21 7.85 -0.68 -1.68
C ALA A 21 6.56 -0.01 -1.15
N PHE A 22 6.67 1.14 -0.46
CA PHE A 22 5.53 1.80 0.14
C PHE A 22 4.86 2.76 -0.86
N PHE A 23 3.80 2.32 -1.55
CA PHE A 23 3.04 3.11 -2.53
C PHE A 23 1.68 3.58 -2.00
N ASP A 24 1.19 4.69 -2.55
CA ASP A 24 -0.14 5.24 -2.23
C ASP A 24 -1.24 4.58 -3.10
N GLY A 25 -2.48 5.02 -2.92
CA GLY A 25 -3.63 4.52 -3.68
C GLY A 25 -3.48 4.69 -5.19
N ARG A 26 -3.92 3.67 -5.94
CA ARG A 26 -3.97 3.71 -7.40
C ARG A 26 -5.00 4.73 -7.86
N THR A 27 -4.53 5.70 -8.64
CA THR A 27 -5.37 6.63 -9.40
C THR A 27 -5.03 6.48 -10.87
N GLY A 28 -6.03 6.22 -11.70
CA GLY A 28 -5.84 6.05 -13.14
C GLY A 28 -7.08 6.50 -13.89
N ASN A 29 -6.87 7.03 -15.10
CA ASN A 29 -7.95 7.44 -15.98
C ASN A 29 -7.95 6.57 -17.24
N ILE A 30 -9.09 5.96 -17.54
CA ILE A 30 -9.29 5.16 -18.77
C ILE A 30 -9.89 6.03 -19.87
N ALA A 31 -10.80 6.94 -19.52
CA ALA A 31 -11.50 7.81 -20.46
C ALA A 31 -11.62 9.22 -19.88
N THR A 32 -11.10 10.22 -20.60
CA THR A 32 -11.15 11.64 -20.18
C THR A 32 -12.56 12.22 -20.25
N ARG A 33 -13.42 11.69 -21.13
CA ARG A 33 -14.82 12.07 -21.27
C ARG A 33 -15.63 10.86 -21.71
N CYS A 34 -16.79 10.68 -21.10
CA CYS A 34 -17.80 9.72 -21.51
C CYS A 34 -19.14 10.47 -21.56
N GLU A 35 -19.82 10.41 -22.70
CA GLU A 35 -21.13 11.02 -22.91
C GLU A 35 -22.16 9.91 -23.11
N VAL A 36 -23.24 9.97 -22.34
CA VAL A 36 -24.27 8.95 -22.29
C VAL A 36 -25.30 9.23 -23.39
N VAL A 37 -25.58 8.26 -24.25
CA VAL A 37 -26.59 8.40 -25.31
C VAL A 37 -27.79 7.47 -25.06
N GLY A 38 -29.00 7.99 -25.22
CA GLY A 38 -30.23 7.21 -25.09
C GLY A 38 -30.46 6.67 -23.68
N THR A 39 -30.42 5.34 -23.51
CA THR A 39 -30.72 4.64 -22.26
C THR A 39 -29.48 4.16 -21.49
N GLU A 40 -28.29 4.56 -21.91
CA GLU A 40 -27.05 4.22 -21.24
C GLU A 40 -27.01 4.77 -19.81
N LYS A 41 -26.23 4.11 -18.93
CA LYS A 41 -26.07 4.53 -17.53
C LYS A 41 -24.61 4.38 -17.10
N ILE A 42 -24.07 5.40 -16.45
CA ILE A 42 -22.78 5.32 -15.76
C ILE A 42 -23.05 4.86 -14.32
N ARG A 43 -22.33 3.82 -13.88
CA ARG A 43 -22.43 3.29 -12.52
C ARG A 43 -21.18 3.66 -11.73
N TYR A 44 -21.38 4.08 -10.49
CA TYR A 44 -20.31 4.36 -9.55
C TYR A 44 -20.26 3.26 -8.48
N VAL A 45 -19.08 2.68 -8.30
CA VAL A 45 -18.81 1.66 -7.28
C VAL A 45 -17.76 2.22 -6.34
N ASN A 46 -18.02 2.11 -5.04
CA ASN A 46 -17.10 2.57 -4.01
C ASN A 46 -16.93 1.51 -2.93
N VAL A 47 -15.70 1.28 -2.51
CA VAL A 47 -15.42 0.43 -1.35
C VAL A 47 -15.57 1.28 -0.09
N CYS A 48 -16.54 0.94 0.74
CA CYS A 48 -16.73 1.58 2.03
C CYS A 48 -15.56 1.22 2.97
N SER A 49 -14.75 2.20 3.35
CA SER A 49 -13.65 2.02 4.31
C SER A 49 -12.58 0.99 3.85
N LEU A 50 -12.06 1.14 2.61
CA LEU A 50 -11.04 0.24 2.06
C LEU A 50 -9.83 0.00 2.98
N TYR A 51 -9.15 1.06 3.44
CA TYR A 51 -7.97 0.91 4.32
C TYR A 51 -8.31 0.23 5.66
N PRO A 52 -9.35 0.66 6.41
CA PRO A 52 -9.79 -0.07 7.60
C PRO A 52 -10.10 -1.55 7.36
N TYR A 53 -10.74 -1.88 6.22
CA TYR A 53 -11.01 -3.26 5.87
C TYR A 53 -9.71 -4.06 5.72
N VAL A 54 -8.72 -3.53 4.97
CA VAL A 54 -7.41 -4.16 4.81
C VAL A 54 -6.67 -4.27 6.15
N LEU A 55 -6.73 -3.25 7.02
CA LEU A 55 -6.12 -3.30 8.36
C LEU A 55 -6.70 -4.40 9.24
N LYS A 56 -8.00 -4.67 9.11
CA LYS A 56 -8.68 -5.73 9.86
C LYS A 56 -8.38 -7.11 9.28
N THR A 57 -8.51 -7.30 7.97
CA THR A 57 -8.51 -8.65 7.36
C THR A 57 -7.21 -9.04 6.68
N GLY A 58 -6.32 -8.08 6.46
CA GLY A 58 -5.07 -8.26 5.74
C GLY A 58 -3.99 -8.97 6.56
N THR A 59 -2.98 -9.45 5.85
CA THR A 59 -1.75 -10.00 6.43
C THR A 59 -0.78 -8.85 6.70
N PHE A 60 -0.21 -8.80 7.89
CA PHE A 60 0.74 -7.76 8.29
C PHE A 60 2.04 -8.36 8.84
N PRO A 61 3.21 -7.76 8.51
CA PRO A 61 4.49 -8.18 9.05
C PRO A 61 4.62 -7.83 10.54
N ILE A 62 5.33 -8.68 11.28
CA ILE A 62 5.69 -8.46 12.69
C ILE A 62 7.20 -8.66 12.88
N GLY A 63 7.77 -7.88 13.81
CA GLY A 63 9.18 -7.98 14.16
C GLY A 63 10.14 -7.53 13.05
N HIS A 64 11.37 -8.06 13.11
CA HIS A 64 12.43 -7.78 12.15
C HIS A 64 12.44 -8.84 11.03
N PRO A 65 12.77 -8.47 9.78
CA PRO A 65 12.84 -9.42 8.69
C PRO A 65 14.09 -10.31 8.79
N LYS A 66 13.98 -11.51 8.24
CA LYS A 66 15.13 -12.28 7.76
C LYS A 66 15.48 -11.79 6.37
N ILE A 67 16.74 -11.41 6.17
CA ILE A 67 17.23 -10.85 4.91
C ILE A 67 17.97 -11.95 4.16
N TYR A 68 17.61 -12.14 2.89
CA TYR A 68 18.25 -13.06 1.97
C TYR A 68 18.84 -12.26 0.81
N ILE A 69 20.07 -12.58 0.42
CA ILE A 69 20.78 -11.91 -0.68
C ILE A 69 21.30 -12.94 -1.69
N GLU A 70 21.33 -12.55 -2.96
CA GLU A 70 21.99 -13.30 -4.05
C GLU A 70 21.62 -14.81 -4.07
N GLU A 71 22.58 -15.71 -3.81
CA GLU A 71 22.39 -17.17 -3.85
C GLU A 71 21.32 -17.64 -2.86
N GLU A 72 21.22 -17.02 -1.68
CA GLU A 72 20.21 -17.37 -0.66
C GLU A 72 18.78 -17.12 -1.15
N CYS A 73 18.60 -16.13 -2.04
CA CYS A 73 17.31 -15.94 -2.70
C CYS A 73 16.98 -17.17 -3.56
N SER A 74 17.95 -17.66 -4.33
CA SER A 74 17.74 -18.79 -5.24
C SER A 74 17.40 -20.09 -4.49
N GLU A 75 17.96 -20.29 -3.30
CA GLU A 75 17.58 -21.42 -2.43
C GLU A 75 16.13 -21.31 -1.94
N LEU A 76 15.64 -20.10 -1.72
CA LEU A 76 14.31 -19.84 -1.17
C LEU A 76 13.20 -19.89 -2.22
N ILE A 77 13.45 -19.34 -3.41
CA ILE A 77 12.44 -19.16 -4.47
C ILE A 77 12.77 -19.91 -5.77
N GLY A 78 13.85 -20.68 -5.83
CA GLY A 78 14.33 -21.31 -7.06
C GLY A 78 15.07 -20.33 -7.98
N VAL A 79 15.25 -20.72 -9.24
CA VAL A 79 16.05 -19.96 -10.23
C VAL A 79 15.20 -19.46 -11.39
N ALA A 80 15.68 -18.43 -12.08
CA ALA A 80 15.03 -17.92 -13.27
C ALA A 80 14.90 -19.02 -14.36
N PRO A 81 13.80 -19.04 -15.13
CA PRO A 81 12.67 -18.10 -15.10
C PRO A 81 11.54 -18.51 -14.12
N ASP A 82 11.70 -19.60 -13.39
CA ASP A 82 10.63 -20.31 -12.67
C ASP A 82 10.61 -20.00 -11.16
N PHE A 83 10.84 -18.74 -10.81
CA PHE A 83 10.81 -18.29 -9.42
C PHE A 83 9.44 -18.54 -8.76
N ASP A 84 9.42 -19.17 -7.59
CA ASP A 84 8.23 -19.37 -6.77
C ASP A 84 8.19 -18.40 -5.58
N PHE A 85 7.24 -17.46 -5.62
CA PHE A 85 7.00 -16.50 -4.55
C PHE A 85 5.86 -16.92 -3.60
N SER A 86 5.34 -18.14 -3.72
CA SER A 86 4.14 -18.60 -2.99
C SER A 86 4.29 -18.52 -1.46
N SER A 87 5.50 -18.80 -0.95
CA SER A 87 5.86 -18.82 0.46
C SER A 87 6.40 -17.48 0.98
N ILE A 88 6.62 -16.50 0.10
CA ILE A 88 7.25 -15.24 0.47
C ILE A 88 6.23 -14.29 1.08
N GLU A 89 6.53 -13.82 2.28
CA GLU A 89 5.71 -12.87 3.01
C GLU A 89 6.60 -11.68 3.42
N GLY A 90 6.63 -10.66 2.57
CA GLY A 90 7.50 -9.52 2.78
C GLY A 90 7.80 -8.73 1.52
N LEU A 91 9.03 -8.23 1.42
CA LEU A 91 9.46 -7.34 0.34
C LEU A 91 10.46 -8.04 -0.57
N VAL A 92 10.36 -7.80 -1.87
CA VAL A 92 11.23 -8.39 -2.89
C VAL A 92 11.76 -7.28 -3.77
N ARG A 93 13.09 -7.15 -3.86
CA ARG A 93 13.76 -6.31 -4.84
C ARG A 93 14.16 -7.13 -6.05
N CYS A 94 13.59 -6.81 -7.20
CA CYS A 94 13.76 -7.61 -8.40
C CYS A 94 13.70 -6.79 -9.69
N LYS A 95 14.11 -7.42 -10.79
CA LYS A 95 13.83 -6.95 -12.15
C LYS A 95 12.66 -7.72 -12.72
N VAL A 96 11.72 -7.00 -13.32
CA VAL A 96 10.47 -7.53 -13.81
C VAL A 96 10.11 -6.97 -15.17
N LEU A 97 9.86 -7.87 -16.11
CA LEU A 97 9.41 -7.57 -17.46
C LEU A 97 7.88 -7.70 -17.54
N PRO A 98 7.14 -6.61 -17.79
CA PRO A 98 5.70 -6.68 -17.96
C PRO A 98 5.28 -7.32 -19.30
N PRO A 99 4.05 -7.86 -19.41
CA PRO A 99 3.45 -8.22 -20.69
C PRO A 99 3.19 -6.97 -21.56
N ARG A 100 2.94 -7.15 -22.87
CA ARG A 100 2.70 -6.00 -23.78
C ARG A 100 1.28 -5.42 -23.68
N ASP A 101 0.27 -6.26 -23.45
CA ASP A 101 -1.14 -5.88 -23.65
C ASP A 101 -2.00 -6.16 -22.40
N LEU A 102 -1.58 -5.62 -21.26
CA LEU A 102 -2.35 -5.73 -20.02
C LEU A 102 -3.15 -4.46 -19.75
N PHE A 103 -4.48 -4.56 -19.81
CA PHE A 103 -5.41 -3.44 -19.63
C PHE A 103 -5.25 -2.71 -18.29
N HIS A 104 -4.93 -3.46 -17.22
CA HIS A 104 -4.63 -2.91 -15.90
C HIS A 104 -3.25 -3.35 -15.45
N PRO A 105 -2.20 -2.55 -15.72
CA PRO A 105 -0.86 -2.83 -15.21
C PRO A 105 -0.90 -2.95 -13.68
N VAL A 106 -0.17 -3.91 -13.14
CA VAL A 106 -0.26 -4.31 -11.72
C VAL A 106 0.73 -3.52 -10.88
N LEU A 107 2.01 -3.56 -11.26
CA LEU A 107 3.07 -3.02 -10.41
C LEU A 107 3.16 -1.50 -10.52
N PRO A 108 3.23 -0.80 -9.37
CA PRO A 108 3.50 0.63 -9.33
C PRO A 108 4.97 0.94 -9.68
N TYR A 109 5.18 2.09 -10.29
CA TYR A 109 6.51 2.65 -10.55
C TYR A 109 6.52 4.15 -10.31
N ARG A 110 7.46 4.62 -9.48
CA ARG A 110 7.65 6.05 -9.20
C ARG A 110 8.68 6.63 -10.15
N VAL A 111 8.29 7.67 -10.88
CA VAL A 111 9.20 8.39 -11.76
C VAL A 111 8.88 9.88 -11.75
N ARG A 112 9.92 10.71 -11.55
CA ARG A 112 9.81 12.19 -11.53
C ARG A 112 8.68 12.70 -10.61
N GLY A 113 8.56 12.11 -9.42
CA GLY A 113 7.56 12.48 -8.42
C GLY A 113 6.12 12.02 -8.71
N LYS A 114 5.90 11.21 -9.76
CA LYS A 114 4.58 10.65 -10.11
C LYS A 114 4.56 9.15 -9.88
N LEU A 115 3.42 8.64 -9.43
CA LEU A 115 3.12 7.22 -9.36
C LEU A 115 2.42 6.78 -10.64
N LEU A 116 3.04 5.87 -11.39
CA LEU A 116 2.49 5.35 -12.65
C LEU A 116 2.33 3.83 -12.57
N PHE A 117 1.41 3.32 -13.40
CA PHE A 117 1.20 1.90 -13.63
C PHE A 117 1.31 1.66 -15.13
N ALA A 118 2.42 1.08 -15.59
CA ALA A 118 2.69 0.92 -17.02
C ALA A 118 3.40 -0.40 -17.34
N LEU A 119 3.59 -0.63 -18.64
CA LEU A 119 4.16 -1.87 -19.19
C LEU A 119 5.52 -1.67 -19.86
N CYS A 120 6.10 -0.47 -19.74
CA CYS A 120 7.42 -0.13 -20.25
C CYS A 120 8.05 0.96 -19.39
N ARG A 121 9.21 0.67 -18.81
CA ARG A 121 10.00 1.62 -18.03
C ARG A 121 10.39 2.86 -18.85
N SER A 122 10.98 2.69 -20.03
CA SER A 122 11.38 3.82 -20.88
C SER A 122 10.22 4.73 -21.31
N CYS A 123 9.03 4.17 -21.61
CA CYS A 123 7.84 4.99 -21.89
C CYS A 123 7.42 5.82 -20.67
N CYS A 124 7.45 5.23 -19.48
CA CYS A 124 7.17 5.94 -18.23
C CYS A 124 8.14 7.09 -17.97
N GLU A 125 9.44 6.84 -18.13
CA GLU A 125 10.50 7.83 -17.87
C GLU A 125 10.44 9.01 -18.83
N THR A 126 10.04 8.76 -20.08
CA THR A 126 9.90 9.79 -21.12
C THR A 126 8.50 10.40 -21.18
N PHE A 127 7.53 9.87 -20.42
CA PHE A 127 6.11 10.19 -20.53
C PHE A 127 5.58 10.08 -21.97
N SER A 128 6.04 9.07 -22.71
CA SER A 128 5.59 8.85 -24.08
C SER A 128 4.14 8.38 -24.14
N SER A 129 3.37 8.97 -25.06
CA SER A 129 2.01 8.53 -25.43
C SER A 129 1.97 7.81 -26.78
N SER A 130 3.12 7.58 -27.41
CA SER A 130 3.21 6.86 -28.69
C SER A 130 3.12 5.35 -28.49
N GLU A 131 2.87 4.63 -29.58
CA GLU A 131 3.04 3.18 -29.59
C GLU A 131 4.48 2.81 -29.16
N CYS A 132 4.59 1.78 -28.31
CA CYS A 132 5.85 1.41 -27.68
C CYS A 132 6.67 0.46 -28.57
N THR A 133 7.80 0.96 -29.08
CA THR A 133 8.76 0.19 -29.90
C THR A 133 9.99 -0.28 -29.13
N HIS A 134 10.04 -0.02 -27.82
CA HIS A 134 11.19 -0.37 -26.97
C HIS A 134 11.43 -1.89 -26.90
N SER A 135 12.70 -2.25 -26.77
CA SER A 135 13.19 -3.62 -26.54
C SER A 135 12.77 -4.16 -25.17
N LEU A 136 12.98 -5.46 -24.93
CA LEU A 136 12.62 -6.08 -23.64
C LEU A 136 13.39 -5.46 -22.48
N ALA A 137 14.70 -5.23 -22.64
CA ALA A 137 15.56 -4.61 -21.62
C ALA A 137 15.15 -3.16 -21.28
N GLU A 138 14.70 -2.38 -22.28
CA GLU A 138 14.19 -1.01 -22.05
C GLU A 138 12.82 -1.00 -21.35
N ARG A 139 12.04 -2.07 -21.53
CA ARG A 139 10.71 -2.19 -20.91
C ARG A 139 10.77 -2.66 -19.46
N GLU A 140 11.79 -3.41 -19.10
CA GLU A 140 11.99 -4.00 -17.78
C GLU A 140 12.11 -2.93 -16.69
N PHE A 141 11.45 -3.20 -15.56
CA PHE A 141 11.49 -2.39 -14.36
C PHE A 141 12.40 -3.03 -13.33
N GLU A 142 13.16 -2.21 -12.61
CA GLU A 142 13.83 -2.59 -11.39
C GLU A 142 13.18 -1.84 -10.22
N GLY A 143 12.92 -2.55 -9.13
CA GLY A 143 12.27 -1.96 -7.97
C GLY A 143 12.01 -2.95 -6.85
N THR A 144 11.37 -2.45 -5.80
CA THR A 144 10.99 -3.23 -4.62
C THR A 144 9.47 -3.26 -4.52
N TRP A 145 8.89 -4.44 -4.37
CA TRP A 145 7.44 -4.63 -4.23
C TRP A 145 7.09 -5.58 -3.10
N VAL A 146 5.87 -5.46 -2.58
CA VAL A 146 5.32 -6.42 -1.61
C VAL A 146 5.05 -7.74 -2.32
N SER A 147 5.36 -8.86 -1.69
CA SER A 147 5.26 -10.20 -2.30
C SER A 147 3.87 -10.53 -2.84
N CYS A 148 2.80 -10.02 -2.21
CA CYS A 148 1.42 -10.22 -2.70
C CYS A 148 1.14 -9.48 -4.02
N GLU A 149 1.70 -8.28 -4.20
CA GLU A 149 1.60 -7.54 -5.47
C GLU A 149 2.44 -8.21 -6.56
N LEU A 150 3.63 -8.69 -6.21
CA LEU A 150 4.51 -9.40 -7.14
C LEU A 150 3.88 -10.72 -7.60
N ARG A 151 3.31 -11.52 -6.69
CA ARG A 151 2.53 -12.72 -7.03
C ARG A 151 1.39 -12.40 -7.99
N LYS A 152 0.66 -11.31 -7.74
CA LYS A 152 -0.42 -10.87 -8.64
C LYS A 152 0.11 -10.44 -10.00
N ALA A 153 1.27 -9.80 -10.07
CA ALA A 153 1.91 -9.43 -11.32
C ALA A 153 2.29 -10.67 -12.14
N VAL A 154 2.93 -11.66 -11.51
CA VAL A 154 3.27 -12.94 -12.16
C VAL A 154 2.02 -13.64 -12.69
N GLU A 155 0.92 -13.70 -11.91
CA GLU A 155 -0.38 -14.21 -12.38
C GLU A 155 -0.91 -13.47 -13.62
N LYS A 156 -0.60 -12.18 -13.76
CA LYS A 156 -0.97 -11.35 -14.92
C LYS A 156 0.06 -11.35 -16.05
N GLY A 157 1.03 -12.27 -16.02
CA GLY A 157 1.98 -12.50 -17.11
C GLY A 157 3.25 -11.64 -17.04
N TYR A 158 3.54 -11.03 -15.90
CA TYR A 158 4.86 -10.44 -15.67
C TYR A 158 5.91 -11.55 -15.49
N ARG A 159 7.12 -11.32 -16.00
CA ARG A 159 8.24 -12.26 -15.88
C ARG A 159 9.33 -11.63 -15.02
N VAL A 160 9.69 -12.28 -13.92
CA VAL A 160 10.82 -11.85 -13.09
C VAL A 160 12.09 -12.42 -13.70
N SER A 161 13.06 -11.55 -13.98
CA SER A 161 14.33 -11.92 -14.62
C SER A 161 15.48 -12.05 -13.61
N GLU A 162 15.43 -11.29 -12.52
CA GLU A 162 16.47 -11.24 -11.50
C GLU A 162 15.84 -10.90 -10.15
N VAL A 163 16.28 -11.57 -9.08
CA VAL A 163 15.92 -11.22 -7.70
C VAL A 163 17.22 -10.95 -6.95
N SER A 164 17.31 -9.78 -6.34
CA SER A 164 18.56 -9.30 -5.72
C SER A 164 18.53 -9.40 -4.20
N GLU A 165 17.35 -9.20 -3.59
CA GLU A 165 17.20 -9.19 -2.14
C GLU A 165 15.74 -9.49 -1.75
N ILE A 166 15.56 -10.33 -0.73
CA ILE A 166 14.25 -10.65 -0.14
C ILE A 166 14.29 -10.35 1.35
N TRP A 167 13.31 -9.59 1.82
CA TRP A 167 13.05 -9.41 3.25
C TRP A 167 11.82 -10.23 3.62
N GLN A 168 12.04 -11.35 4.32
CA GLN A 168 10.99 -12.23 4.79
C GLN A 168 10.59 -11.86 6.21
N TYR A 169 9.30 -11.66 6.44
CA TYR A 169 8.76 -11.37 7.76
C TYR A 169 8.00 -12.57 8.32
N GLU A 170 7.95 -12.65 9.65
CA GLU A 170 6.83 -13.30 10.30
C GLU A 170 5.58 -12.44 10.08
N VAL A 171 4.43 -13.08 9.91
CA VAL A 171 3.18 -12.37 9.64
C VAL A 171 2.06 -12.80 10.56
N THR A 172 1.13 -11.88 10.79
CA THR A 172 -0.15 -12.14 11.44
C THR A 172 -1.29 -11.75 10.53
N ARG A 173 -2.41 -12.47 10.64
CA ARG A 173 -3.63 -12.23 9.87
C ARG A 173 -4.84 -12.52 10.74
N TYR A 174 -5.92 -11.77 10.54
CA TYR A 174 -7.21 -12.09 11.12
C TYR A 174 -7.83 -13.30 10.44
N ASP A 175 -8.31 -14.25 11.23
CA ASP A 175 -9.09 -15.40 10.77
C ASP A 175 -10.59 -15.12 10.96
N PRO A 176 -11.36 -14.97 9.88
CA PRO A 176 -12.81 -14.75 9.97
C PRO A 176 -13.59 -15.92 10.59
N GLY A 177 -13.08 -17.15 10.50
CA GLY A 177 -13.74 -18.35 11.00
C GLY A 177 -13.69 -18.45 12.52
N THR A 178 -12.50 -18.20 13.10
CA THR A 178 -12.32 -18.18 14.57
C THR A 178 -12.55 -16.80 15.19
N ARG A 179 -12.62 -15.75 14.36
CA ARG A 179 -12.69 -14.34 14.76
C ARG A 179 -11.52 -13.88 15.63
N GLN A 180 -10.34 -14.48 15.43
CA GLN A 180 -9.13 -14.19 16.21
C GLN A 180 -7.97 -13.74 15.31
N GLY A 181 -6.93 -13.19 15.94
CA GLY A 181 -5.72 -12.73 15.26
C GLY A 181 -5.88 -11.38 14.55
N GLY A 182 -4.91 -11.09 13.69
CA GLY A 182 -4.78 -9.81 13.00
C GLY A 182 -4.26 -8.70 13.92
N LEU A 183 -3.32 -7.91 13.40
CA LEU A 183 -2.59 -6.93 14.19
C LEU A 183 -3.46 -5.75 14.66
N PHE A 184 -4.43 -5.36 13.85
CA PHE A 184 -5.22 -4.14 14.06
C PHE A 184 -6.72 -4.40 14.23
N THR A 185 -7.14 -5.67 14.31
CA THR A 185 -8.54 -6.09 14.32
C THR A 185 -9.34 -5.39 15.43
N GLU A 186 -8.86 -5.42 16.67
CA GLU A 186 -9.58 -4.85 17.82
C GLU A 186 -9.72 -3.33 17.71
N TYR A 187 -8.67 -2.65 17.26
CA TYR A 187 -8.70 -1.21 17.02
C TYR A 187 -9.77 -0.86 15.97
N ILE A 188 -9.74 -1.56 14.83
CA ILE A 188 -10.71 -1.32 13.74
C ILE A 188 -12.13 -1.64 14.19
N ASN A 189 -12.35 -2.74 14.90
CA ASN A 189 -13.68 -3.11 15.41
C ASN A 189 -14.24 -2.05 16.35
N SER A 190 -13.42 -1.57 17.29
CA SER A 190 -13.81 -0.55 18.28
C SER A 190 -14.28 0.75 17.61
N PHE A 191 -13.51 1.26 16.64
CA PHE A 191 -13.87 2.50 15.96
C PHE A 191 -14.93 2.32 14.88
N LEU A 192 -15.06 1.13 14.27
CA LEU A 192 -16.18 0.82 13.38
C LEU A 192 -17.50 0.76 14.14
N GLN A 193 -17.53 0.10 15.30
CA GLN A 193 -18.67 0.09 16.21
C GLN A 193 -19.10 1.51 16.56
N LEU A 194 -18.18 2.31 17.10
CA LEU A 194 -18.46 3.69 17.51
C LEU A 194 -18.96 4.55 16.33
N LYS A 195 -18.34 4.41 15.16
CA LYS A 195 -18.74 5.10 13.93
C LYS A 195 -20.17 4.71 13.52
N GLN A 196 -20.51 3.44 13.67
CA GLN A 196 -21.79 2.90 13.24
C GLN A 196 -22.91 3.29 14.19
N GLU A 197 -22.70 3.15 15.50
CA GLU A 197 -23.63 3.60 16.55
C GLU A 197 -23.91 5.10 16.45
N ALA A 198 -22.87 5.92 16.27
CA ALA A 198 -23.01 7.37 16.09
C ALA A 198 -23.65 7.78 14.74
N SER A 199 -23.84 6.86 13.79
CA SER A 199 -24.54 7.17 12.53
C SER A 199 -26.06 7.23 12.71
N GLY A 200 -26.58 6.61 13.77
CA GLY A 200 -28.00 6.33 13.91
C GLY A 200 -28.48 5.19 13.02
N TRP A 201 -29.77 4.89 13.10
CA TRP A 201 -30.40 3.81 12.35
C TRP A 201 -30.42 4.09 10.84
N PRO A 202 -30.13 3.09 9.99
CA PRO A 202 -30.38 3.18 8.56
C PRO A 202 -31.86 3.47 8.27
N ASN A 203 -32.13 4.10 7.12
CA ASN A 203 -33.51 4.40 6.69
C ASN A 203 -34.39 3.15 6.57
N GLU A 204 -33.79 1.99 6.31
CA GLU A 204 -34.48 0.71 6.18
C GLU A 204 -34.92 0.10 7.54
N CYS A 205 -34.48 0.69 8.66
CA CYS A 205 -34.75 0.20 10.02
C CYS A 205 -35.93 0.96 10.67
N GLU A 206 -37.12 0.85 10.06
CA GLU A 206 -38.32 1.57 10.49
C GLU A 206 -38.98 0.94 11.73
N ASP A 207 -38.95 -0.39 11.83
CA ASP A 207 -39.52 -1.16 12.93
C ASP A 207 -38.46 -1.92 13.74
N ASP A 208 -38.89 -2.49 14.88
CA ASP A 208 -37.99 -3.21 15.78
C ASP A 208 -37.46 -4.51 15.18
N GLU A 209 -38.20 -5.16 14.29
CA GLU A 209 -37.72 -6.37 13.62
C GLU A 209 -36.57 -6.04 12.65
N ALA A 210 -36.69 -4.94 11.90
CA ALA A 210 -35.68 -4.42 11.00
C ALA A 210 -34.40 -4.01 11.76
N LYS A 211 -34.55 -3.39 12.93
CA LYS A 211 -33.42 -3.07 13.82
C LYS A 211 -32.69 -4.33 14.29
N GLU A 212 -33.42 -5.36 14.73
CA GLU A 212 -32.82 -6.64 15.15
C GLU A 212 -32.17 -7.40 13.98
N ARG A 213 -32.75 -7.34 12.78
CA ARG A 213 -32.12 -7.87 11.57
C ARG A 213 -30.82 -7.12 11.25
N TYR A 214 -30.81 -5.80 11.41
CA TYR A 214 -29.61 -4.98 11.20
C TYR A 214 -28.48 -5.34 12.17
N LEU A 215 -28.77 -5.45 13.46
CA LEU A 215 -27.80 -5.83 14.49
C LEU A 215 -27.19 -7.20 14.22
N ARG A 216 -28.05 -8.23 13.97
CA ARG A 216 -27.59 -9.59 13.64
C ARG A 216 -26.74 -9.63 12.38
N LYS A 217 -27.15 -8.92 11.32
CA LYS A 217 -26.39 -8.87 10.07
C LYS A 217 -25.03 -8.21 10.27
N TYR A 218 -24.95 -7.16 11.10
CA TYR A 218 -23.69 -6.49 11.39
C TYR A 218 -22.75 -7.41 12.18
N GLU A 219 -23.26 -8.12 13.18
CA GLU A 219 -22.49 -9.11 13.93
C GLU A 219 -22.06 -10.31 13.06
N GLU A 220 -22.92 -10.79 12.18
CA GLU A 220 -22.61 -11.90 11.26
C GLU A 220 -21.51 -11.49 10.27
N THR A 221 -21.66 -10.33 9.65
CA THR A 221 -20.77 -9.86 8.57
C THR A 221 -19.45 -9.32 9.10
N GLU A 222 -19.49 -8.52 10.17
CA GLU A 222 -18.32 -7.82 10.70
C GLU A 222 -17.76 -8.47 11.97
N GLY A 223 -18.50 -9.35 12.65
CA GLY A 223 -18.09 -9.85 13.96
C GLY A 223 -18.12 -8.79 15.06
N ILE A 224 -18.89 -7.71 14.86
CA ILE A 224 -19.01 -6.58 15.78
C ILE A 224 -20.43 -6.55 16.33
N VAL A 225 -20.55 -6.57 17.66
CA VAL A 225 -21.84 -6.41 18.35
C VAL A 225 -22.06 -4.92 18.58
N LEU A 226 -23.14 -4.37 18.01
CA LEU A 226 -23.54 -2.98 18.24
C LEU A 226 -24.48 -2.91 19.45
N ASP A 227 -24.35 -1.87 20.28
CA ASP A 227 -25.28 -1.60 21.37
C ASP A 227 -26.51 -0.84 20.83
N ARG A 228 -27.67 -1.52 20.84
CA ARG A 228 -28.96 -0.97 20.42
C ARG A 228 -29.29 0.38 21.05
N ASN A 229 -28.92 0.58 22.32
CA ASN A 229 -29.23 1.81 23.05
C ASN A 229 -28.27 2.96 22.71
N SER A 230 -27.09 2.64 22.20
CA SER A 230 -26.07 3.60 21.79
C SER A 230 -26.26 4.07 20.33
N ILE A 231 -27.14 3.43 19.55
CA ILE A 231 -27.42 3.84 18.17
C ILE A 231 -28.26 5.12 18.15
N ALA A 232 -27.58 6.25 17.95
CA ALA A 232 -28.18 7.57 17.84
C ALA A 232 -27.33 8.46 16.93
N ARG A 233 -27.98 9.34 16.16
CA ARG A 233 -27.28 10.25 15.25
C ARG A 233 -26.44 11.26 16.04
N ASN A 234 -25.13 11.09 16.00
CA ASN A 234 -24.14 11.98 16.60
C ASN A 234 -23.04 12.32 15.58
N PRO A 235 -23.21 13.44 14.83
CA PRO A 235 -22.27 13.82 13.77
C PRO A 235 -20.83 14.07 14.26
N GLY A 236 -20.67 14.61 15.47
CA GLY A 236 -19.37 14.89 16.07
C GLY A 236 -18.61 13.61 16.40
N LEU A 237 -19.24 12.72 17.16
CA LEU A 237 -18.65 11.43 17.53
C LEU A 237 -18.35 10.57 16.30
N ARG A 238 -19.27 10.54 15.33
CA ARG A 238 -19.07 9.87 14.04
C ARG A 238 -17.83 10.39 13.32
N SER A 239 -17.62 11.71 13.33
CA SER A 239 -16.47 12.34 12.66
C SER A 239 -15.16 11.96 13.34
N VAL A 240 -15.12 11.93 14.67
CA VAL A 240 -13.96 11.47 15.45
C VAL A 240 -13.65 10.00 15.15
N ALA A 241 -14.65 9.12 15.22
CA ALA A 241 -14.46 7.70 14.94
C ALA A 241 -13.95 7.45 13.51
N LYS A 242 -14.51 8.17 12.53
CA LYS A 242 -14.02 8.12 11.14
C LYS A 242 -12.58 8.62 11.01
N LEU A 243 -12.22 9.68 11.73
CA LEU A 243 -10.86 10.20 11.71
C LEU A 243 -9.87 9.16 12.23
N CYS A 244 -10.16 8.54 13.38
CA CYS A 244 -9.33 7.47 13.95
C CYS A 244 -9.09 6.34 12.94
N LEU A 245 -10.16 5.83 12.30
CA LEU A 245 -10.07 4.79 11.27
C LEU A 245 -9.19 5.20 10.07
N ASN A 246 -9.31 6.43 9.59
CA ASN A 246 -8.63 6.90 8.38
C ASN A 246 -7.18 7.33 8.64
N SER A 247 -6.89 7.91 9.81
CA SER A 247 -5.56 8.45 10.13
C SER A 247 -4.58 7.38 10.60
N PHE A 248 -5.08 6.24 11.07
CA PHE A 248 -4.26 5.21 11.72
C PHE A 248 -3.16 4.68 10.80
N TRP A 249 -3.50 4.23 9.59
CA TRP A 249 -2.50 3.76 8.62
C TRP A 249 -1.50 4.85 8.22
N GLY A 250 -1.97 6.08 8.07
CA GLY A 250 -1.13 7.23 7.71
C GLY A 250 0.00 7.47 8.73
N LYS A 251 -0.18 7.09 10.00
CA LYS A 251 0.87 7.18 11.02
C LYS A 251 1.99 6.17 10.81
N PHE A 252 1.68 4.94 10.42
CA PHE A 252 2.70 3.94 10.05
C PHE A 252 3.48 4.34 8.79
N GLY A 253 2.80 5.02 7.86
CA GLY A 253 3.42 5.57 6.65
C GLY A 253 4.19 6.89 6.85
N GLN A 254 4.15 7.50 8.05
CA GLN A 254 4.70 8.84 8.26
C GLN A 254 6.20 8.89 7.97
N ARG A 255 6.66 9.88 7.22
CA ARG A 255 8.09 10.08 6.93
C ARG A 255 8.83 10.48 8.22
N SER A 256 9.98 9.85 8.46
CA SER A 256 10.82 10.14 9.64
C SER A 256 11.53 11.48 9.51
N ASN A 257 11.90 11.87 8.29
CA ASN A 257 12.65 13.10 8.01
C ASN A 257 11.72 14.16 7.39
N LEU A 258 10.91 14.81 8.23
CA LEU A 258 10.11 15.94 7.80
C LEU A 258 10.96 17.22 7.77
N PRO A 259 10.82 18.06 6.73
CA PRO A 259 11.48 19.37 6.73
C PRO A 259 10.90 20.22 7.86
N ASN A 260 11.79 20.71 8.73
CA ASN A 260 11.44 21.64 9.78
C ASN A 260 11.69 23.08 9.31
N THR A 261 10.74 23.97 9.59
CA THR A 261 10.91 25.41 9.37
C THR A 261 11.09 26.07 10.72
N GLU A 262 12.26 26.69 10.94
CA GLU A 262 12.55 27.46 12.15
C GLU A 262 12.77 28.93 11.80
N ILE A 263 12.10 29.83 12.52
CA ILE A 263 12.33 31.27 12.37
C ILE A 263 13.52 31.64 13.25
N VAL A 264 14.64 31.89 12.59
CA VAL A 264 15.89 32.25 13.27
C VAL A 264 15.91 33.74 13.62
N LYS A 265 16.11 34.06 14.90
CA LYS A 265 16.07 35.45 15.40
C LYS A 265 17.45 36.06 15.64
N ASN A 266 18.51 35.25 15.64
CA ASN A 266 19.88 35.72 15.81
C ASN A 266 20.89 34.82 15.10
N TYR A 267 22.09 35.35 14.88
CA TYR A 267 23.16 34.67 14.16
C TYR A 267 23.63 33.37 14.83
N GLN A 268 23.64 33.31 16.16
CA GLN A 268 24.08 32.13 16.91
C GLN A 268 23.17 30.91 16.64
N GLN A 269 21.86 31.13 16.58
CA GLN A 269 20.88 30.11 16.22
C GLN A 269 21.08 29.62 14.77
N LEU A 270 21.33 30.54 13.84
CA LEU A 270 21.60 30.17 12.43
C LEU A 270 22.86 29.31 12.33
N ALA A 271 23.94 29.74 12.99
CA ALA A 271 25.22 29.02 12.99
C ALA A 271 25.09 27.63 13.63
N ALA A 272 24.32 27.49 14.71
CA ALA A 272 24.07 26.20 15.35
C ALA A 272 23.30 25.23 14.44
N LEU A 273 22.29 25.72 13.70
CA LEU A 273 21.51 24.91 12.77
C LEU A 273 22.34 24.43 11.57
N LEU A 274 23.18 25.32 11.01
CA LEU A 274 24.06 24.98 9.87
C LEU A 274 25.17 23.99 10.26
N MET A 275 25.62 24.02 11.50
CA MET A 275 26.69 23.16 12.02
C MET A 275 26.18 21.86 12.64
N SER A 276 24.85 21.65 12.69
CA SER A 276 24.27 20.45 13.28
C SER A 276 24.42 19.25 12.33
N PRO A 277 25.09 18.16 12.76
CA PRO A 277 25.21 16.94 11.96
C PRO A 277 23.88 16.18 11.79
N GLU A 278 22.85 16.56 12.55
CA GLU A 278 21.50 15.97 12.50
C GLU A 278 20.60 16.64 11.45
N MET A 279 21.00 17.80 10.93
CA MET A 279 20.22 18.64 10.02
C MET A 279 20.86 18.64 8.63
N ASN A 280 20.26 17.93 7.68
CA ASN A 280 20.59 18.10 6.27
C ASN A 280 19.99 19.42 5.76
N THR A 281 20.77 20.49 5.83
CA THR A 281 20.42 21.77 5.19
C THR A 281 20.61 21.63 3.68
N LYS A 282 19.53 21.77 2.91
CA LYS A 282 19.54 21.86 1.45
C LYS A 282 19.37 23.30 1.02
#